data_AF-A0A9X3MSX0-F1
#
_entry.id   AF-A0A9X3MSX0-F1
#
_cell.length_a   1.000
_cell.length_b   1.000
_cell.length_c   1.000
_cell.angle_alpha   90.00
_cell.angle_beta   90.00
_cell.angle_gamma   90.00
#
_symmetry.space_group_name_H-M   'P 1'
#
loop_
_entity.id
_entity.type
_entity.pdbx_description
1 polymer ?
#
loop_
_entity_poly.entity_id
_entity_poly.type
_entity_poly.pdbx_seq_one_letter_code
_entity_poly.pdbx_strand_id
1 'polypeptide(L)'
;MSLAHGETAVREAAPEVVRPKGVALAIESAPTLLLGLQRTVGNAAVCRFLARQPTPAQTPTATPVAKVGTVGGKRPAITETSKTFDDCNAAVAWINSGVYTGEAQPVYKPTAGKIRHKKLPDGTQQGEVDISWAYDPSSTAEVIVPTWADMTADEKAAVAKYKSALKAHEVMHFDVTDKVVKALPKTVKATGSDPLDATTNLQNEVNTYQSDAQTAIDTATTDYDTLTGHGATQSAVGGVDVHLACP
;
A
#
# COMPACT_ATOMS: atom_id res chain seq x y z
N MET A 1 -57.84 46.77 -15.44
CA MET A 1 -57.61 45.38 -15.89
C MET A 1 -56.31 45.40 -16.67
N SER A 2 -55.17 45.15 -16.02
CA SER A 2 -54.41 43.86 -15.98
C SER A 2 -53.97 43.39 -17.37
N LEU A 3 -52.74 42.96 -17.66
CA LEU A 3 -51.48 42.74 -16.93
C LEU A 3 -50.43 42.31 -18.02
N ALA A 4 -49.13 42.58 -17.80
CA ALA A 4 -47.91 41.72 -18.03
C ALA A 4 -47.73 40.90 -19.35
N HIS A 5 -46.57 40.58 -19.95
CA HIS A 5 -45.10 40.53 -19.72
C HIS A 5 -44.45 40.37 -21.14
N GLY A 6 -43.13 40.41 -21.41
CA GLY A 6 -41.91 40.21 -20.62
C GLY A 6 -40.69 40.79 -21.38
N GLU A 7 -39.69 41.27 -20.63
CA GLU A 7 -38.46 40.56 -20.24
C GLU A 7 -37.31 40.75 -21.24
N THR A 8 -36.59 41.87 -21.05
CA THR A 8 -35.24 42.10 -21.53
C THR A 8 -34.25 41.41 -20.59
N ALA A 9 -33.53 40.41 -21.11
CA ALA A 9 -32.48 39.69 -20.38
C ALA A 9 -31.33 40.64 -20.01
N VAL A 10 -31.19 40.92 -18.71
CA VAL A 10 -30.03 41.57 -18.12
C VAL A 10 -28.93 40.52 -17.99
N ARG A 11 -27.80 40.71 -18.69
CA ARG A 11 -26.58 39.93 -18.48
C ARG A 11 -25.98 40.35 -17.13
N GLU A 12 -26.14 39.49 -16.13
CA GLU A 12 -25.45 39.57 -14.85
C GLU A 12 -23.97 39.27 -15.06
N ALA A 13 -23.10 40.24 -14.78
CA ALA A 13 -21.65 40.06 -14.78
C ALA A 13 -21.28 39.26 -13.52
N ALA A 14 -20.65 38.10 -13.71
CA ALA A 14 -20.17 37.25 -12.62
C ALA A 14 -19.21 38.02 -11.70
N PRO A 15 -19.25 37.81 -10.37
CA PRO A 15 -18.38 38.50 -9.44
C PRO A 15 -16.91 38.11 -9.68
N GLU A 16 -16.07 39.14 -9.80
CA GLU A 16 -14.63 39.02 -9.89
C GLU A 16 -14.09 38.37 -8.61
N VAL A 17 -13.63 37.11 -8.72
CA VAL A 17 -13.02 36.36 -7.63
C VAL A 17 -11.69 37.03 -7.25
N VAL A 18 -11.72 37.77 -6.15
CA VAL A 18 -10.53 38.32 -5.49
C VAL A 18 -9.59 37.16 -5.14
N ARG A 19 -8.49 37.02 -5.89
CA ARG A 19 -7.44 36.06 -5.55
C ARG A 19 -6.74 36.52 -4.26
N PRO A 20 -6.68 35.69 -3.20
CA PRO A 20 -5.86 36.02 -2.06
C PRO A 20 -4.38 36.10 -2.48
N LYS A 21 -3.82 37.31 -2.37
CA LYS A 21 -2.37 37.52 -2.43
C LYS A 21 -1.75 36.93 -1.16
N GLY A 22 -0.81 36.00 -1.35
CA GLY A 22 0.13 35.59 -0.31
C GLY A 22 -0.40 34.51 0.63
N VAL A 23 -0.55 33.29 0.11
CA VAL A 23 -0.34 32.10 0.95
C VAL A 23 1.11 31.69 0.73
N ALA A 24 1.95 31.93 1.74
CA ALA A 24 3.25 31.28 1.79
C ALA A 24 2.98 29.76 1.69
N LEU A 25 3.49 29.11 0.65
CA LEU A 25 3.46 27.66 0.53
C LEU A 25 4.13 27.10 1.79
N ALA A 26 3.32 26.65 2.75
CA ALA A 26 3.80 25.75 3.77
C ALA A 26 4.38 24.55 3.01
N ILE A 27 5.68 24.33 3.15
CA ILE A 27 6.35 23.17 2.57
C ILE A 27 5.73 21.96 3.27
N GLU A 28 4.70 21.37 2.66
CA GLU A 28 4.08 20.15 3.14
C GLU A 28 5.15 19.07 3.20
N SER A 29 5.23 18.38 4.33
CA SER A 29 6.18 17.29 4.49
C SER A 29 5.86 16.18 3.48
N ALA A 30 6.88 15.52 2.92
CA ALA A 30 6.70 14.45 1.93
C ALA A 30 5.65 13.37 2.32
N PRO A 31 5.48 13.00 3.62
CA PRO A 31 4.39 12.12 4.05
C PRO A 31 2.99 12.72 3.83
N THR A 32 2.81 14.01 4.10
CA THR A 32 1.55 14.74 3.89
C THR A 32 1.21 14.83 2.40
N LEU A 33 2.22 15.02 1.56
CA LEU A 33 2.08 15.05 0.10
C LEU A 33 1.71 13.66 -0.46
N LEU A 34 2.30 12.58 0.07
CA LEU A 34 1.99 11.20 -0.31
C LEU A 34 0.58 10.78 0.11
N LEU A 35 0.18 11.07 1.34
CA LEU A 35 -1.19 10.86 1.84
C LEU A 35 -2.21 11.74 1.08
N GLY A 36 -1.83 12.97 0.73
CA GLY A 36 -2.65 13.86 -0.08
C GLY A 36 -2.84 13.37 -1.52
N LEU A 37 -1.77 12.93 -2.18
CA LEU A 37 -1.80 12.31 -3.51
C LEU A 37 -2.61 11.00 -3.49
N GLN A 38 -2.42 10.16 -2.48
CA GLN A 38 -3.19 8.93 -2.30
C GLN A 38 -4.70 9.22 -2.19
N ARG A 39 -5.09 10.28 -1.46
CA ARG A 39 -6.50 10.69 -1.30
C ARG A 39 -7.12 11.36 -2.54
N THR A 40 -6.31 11.97 -3.42
CA THR A 40 -6.82 12.79 -4.53
C THR A 40 -6.67 12.18 -5.92
N VAL A 41 -5.63 11.38 -6.15
CA VAL A 41 -5.29 10.84 -7.49
C VAL A 41 -5.06 9.33 -7.48
N GLY A 42 -5.21 8.67 -6.33
CA GLY A 42 -5.02 7.24 -6.16
C GLY A 42 -3.55 6.80 -6.25
N ASN A 43 -3.28 5.56 -5.86
CA ASN A 43 -1.93 5.01 -5.72
C ASN A 43 -1.17 4.88 -7.04
N ALA A 44 -1.85 4.83 -8.20
CA ALA A 44 -1.18 4.83 -9.50
C ALA A 44 -0.33 6.10 -9.72
N ALA A 45 -0.76 7.24 -9.20
CA ALA A 45 0.02 8.48 -9.23
C ALA A 45 1.13 8.48 -8.18
N VAL A 46 0.91 7.88 -7.01
CA VAL A 46 1.93 7.70 -5.96
C VAL A 46 3.04 6.78 -6.44
N CYS A 47 2.73 5.63 -7.03
CA CYS A 47 3.69 4.71 -7.62
C CYS A 47 4.45 5.33 -8.79
N ARG A 48 3.79 6.09 -9.68
CA ARG A 48 4.48 6.85 -10.74
C ARG A 48 5.37 7.97 -10.19
N PHE A 49 4.95 8.64 -9.13
CA PHE A 49 5.75 9.67 -8.46
C PHE A 49 7.00 9.08 -7.82
N LEU A 50 6.86 7.94 -7.14
CA LEU A 50 7.96 7.21 -6.52
C LEU A 50 8.90 6.58 -7.57
N ALA A 51 8.38 6.06 -8.68
CA ALA A 51 9.17 5.50 -9.77
C ALA A 51 9.93 6.55 -10.60
N ARG A 52 9.51 7.83 -10.53
CA ARG A 52 10.17 8.97 -11.20
C ARG A 52 11.09 9.75 -10.29
N GLN A 53 11.23 9.38 -9.01
CA GLN A 53 12.21 10.03 -8.15
C GLN A 53 13.62 9.71 -8.66
N PRO A 54 14.45 10.71 -9.00
CA PRO A 54 15.85 10.46 -9.27
C PRO A 54 16.48 9.80 -8.03
N THR A 55 17.40 8.86 -8.25
CA THR A 55 18.21 8.29 -7.17
C THR A 55 18.78 9.45 -6.34
N PRO A 56 18.58 9.51 -5.01
CA PRO A 56 18.90 10.70 -4.25
C PRO A 56 20.40 11.01 -4.35
N ALA A 57 20.75 12.06 -5.10
CA ALA A 57 22.03 12.72 -4.96
C ALA A 57 22.05 13.30 -3.53
N GLN A 58 22.90 12.70 -2.68
CA GLN A 58 23.07 13.09 -1.30
C GLN A 58 23.34 14.60 -1.22
N THR A 59 22.33 15.37 -0.83
CA THR A 59 22.49 16.78 -0.47
C THR A 59 22.29 16.87 1.04
N PRO A 60 23.29 17.31 1.82
CA PRO A 60 23.26 17.22 3.27
C PRO A 60 22.47 18.39 3.87
N THR A 61 21.18 18.52 3.60
CA THR A 61 20.29 19.45 4.34
C THR A 61 18.81 19.08 4.16
N ALA A 62 18.41 17.89 4.61
CA ALA A 62 16.99 17.51 4.65
C ALA A 62 16.45 17.66 6.07
N THR A 63 15.36 18.42 6.20
CA THR A 63 14.45 18.53 7.36
C THR A 63 14.15 17.15 7.97
N PRO A 64 13.94 17.00 9.29
CA PRO A 64 13.80 15.68 9.91
C PRO A 64 12.65 14.90 9.26
N VAL A 65 13.00 13.88 8.49
CA VAL A 65 12.04 12.90 7.98
C VAL A 65 11.32 12.33 9.19
N ALA A 66 9.99 12.42 9.21
CA ALA A 66 9.16 11.84 10.26
C ALA A 66 9.69 10.43 10.59
N LYS A 67 9.94 10.15 11.87
CA LYS A 67 10.53 8.87 12.30
C LYS A 67 9.66 7.72 11.76
N VAL A 68 10.18 7.06 10.73
CA VAL A 68 9.61 5.91 10.03
C VAL A 68 9.39 4.78 11.04
N GLY A 69 8.28 4.07 10.93
CA GLY A 69 8.00 2.89 11.77
C GLY A 69 9.02 1.77 11.50
N THR A 70 9.37 1.00 12.52
CA THR A 70 10.15 -0.23 12.36
C THR A 70 9.20 -1.41 12.21
N VAL A 71 9.43 -2.25 11.20
CA VAL A 71 8.74 -3.55 11.05
C VAL A 71 9.62 -4.63 11.68
N GLY A 72 9.07 -5.33 12.67
CA GLY A 72 9.68 -6.51 13.29
C GLY A 72 9.06 -7.83 12.82
N GLY A 73 9.53 -8.94 13.37
CA GLY A 73 9.03 -10.28 13.05
C GLY A 73 9.69 -10.92 11.83
N LYS A 74 9.40 -12.20 11.62
CA LYS A 74 9.93 -12.98 10.51
C LYS A 74 8.86 -13.09 9.43
N ARG A 75 9.22 -12.76 8.18
CA ARG A 75 8.38 -13.03 7.02
C ARG A 75 8.05 -14.53 6.95
N PRO A 76 6.81 -14.93 6.63
CA PRO A 76 6.47 -16.34 6.46
C PRO A 76 7.31 -16.97 5.34
N ALA A 77 7.56 -18.26 5.47
CA ALA A 77 8.17 -19.02 4.38
C ALA A 77 7.11 -19.35 3.33
N ILE A 78 7.49 -19.32 2.06
CA ILE A 78 6.60 -19.77 0.98
C ILE A 78 6.46 -21.29 1.05
N THR A 79 5.24 -21.78 1.21
CA THR A 79 4.90 -23.19 1.10
C THR A 79 4.68 -23.58 -0.35
N GLU A 80 5.20 -24.74 -0.76
CA GLU A 80 4.97 -25.31 -2.09
C GLU A 80 3.93 -26.42 -1.97
N THR A 81 2.88 -26.35 -2.77
CA THR A 81 1.98 -27.47 -3.04
C THR A 81 2.16 -27.94 -4.48
N SER A 82 1.73 -29.16 -4.77
CA SER A 82 1.86 -29.73 -6.11
C SER A 82 0.50 -30.08 -6.69
N LYS A 83 0.34 -29.85 -7.99
CA LYS A 83 -0.82 -30.29 -8.75
C LYS A 83 -0.38 -31.16 -9.91
N THR A 84 -0.95 -32.36 -9.99
CA THR A 84 -0.65 -33.32 -11.05
C THR A 84 -1.47 -33.02 -12.30
N PHE A 85 -0.83 -33.10 -13.46
CA PHE A 85 -1.39 -32.96 -14.79
C PHE A 85 -1.08 -34.20 -15.64
N ASP A 86 -1.79 -34.34 -16.75
CA ASP A 86 -1.56 -35.43 -17.70
C ASP A 86 -0.23 -35.25 -18.45
N ASP A 87 0.06 -34.01 -18.87
CA ASP A 87 1.30 -33.63 -19.56
C ASP A 87 1.62 -32.14 -19.37
N CYS A 88 2.72 -31.70 -20.00
CA CYS A 88 3.16 -30.32 -19.98
C CYS A 88 2.14 -29.34 -20.59
N ASN A 89 1.47 -29.74 -21.68
CA ASN A 89 0.51 -28.87 -22.38
C ASN A 89 -0.74 -28.61 -21.54
N ALA A 90 -1.21 -29.63 -20.81
CA ALA A 90 -2.29 -29.48 -19.85
C ALA A 90 -1.91 -28.53 -18.71
N ALA A 91 -0.68 -28.61 -18.20
CA ALA A 91 -0.17 -27.69 -17.19
C ALA A 91 -0.08 -26.25 -17.74
N VAL A 92 0.45 -26.07 -18.95
CA VAL A 92 0.54 -24.76 -19.64
C VAL A 92 -0.83 -24.14 -19.84
N ALA A 93 -1.80 -24.91 -20.35
CA ALA A 93 -3.16 -24.41 -20.57
C ALA A 93 -3.81 -23.95 -19.25
N TRP A 94 -3.57 -24.68 -18.15
CA TRP A 94 -4.08 -24.31 -16.84
C TRP A 94 -3.38 -23.05 -16.30
N ILE A 95 -2.05 -23.03 -16.20
CA ILE A 95 -1.28 -21.91 -15.64
C ILE A 95 -1.54 -20.62 -16.41
N ASN A 96 -1.50 -20.69 -17.74
CA ASN A 96 -1.61 -19.50 -18.58
C ASN A 96 -3.07 -19.07 -18.84
N SER A 97 -4.05 -19.74 -18.22
CA SER A 97 -5.47 -19.33 -18.30
C SER A 97 -5.82 -18.11 -17.44
N GLY A 98 -4.89 -17.66 -16.59
CA GLY A 98 -5.14 -16.61 -15.59
C GLY A 98 -5.67 -17.14 -14.25
N VAL A 99 -5.67 -18.47 -14.06
CA VAL A 99 -5.95 -19.05 -12.73
C VAL A 99 -4.87 -18.63 -11.73
N TYR A 100 -5.26 -18.39 -10.49
CA TYR A 100 -4.31 -18.10 -9.42
C TYR A 100 -3.54 -19.36 -9.06
N THR A 101 -2.23 -19.26 -9.15
CA THR A 101 -1.29 -20.37 -8.92
C THR A 101 -0.36 -20.09 -7.76
N GLY A 102 -0.38 -18.88 -7.21
CA GLY A 102 0.20 -18.53 -5.93
C GLY A 102 -0.72 -17.56 -5.21
N GLU A 103 -0.51 -17.44 -3.90
CA GLU A 103 -1.24 -16.49 -3.07
C GLU A 103 -0.37 -16.11 -1.88
N ALA A 104 -0.15 -14.81 -1.71
CA ALA A 104 0.49 -14.24 -0.53
C ALA A 104 -0.51 -13.38 0.24
N GLN A 105 -0.62 -13.65 1.55
CA GLN A 105 -1.44 -12.88 2.47
C GLN A 105 -0.54 -12.25 3.55
N PRO A 106 0.07 -11.09 3.27
CA PRO A 106 0.88 -10.38 4.26
C PRO A 106 -0.02 -9.73 5.32
N VAL A 107 0.04 -10.22 6.55
CA VAL A 107 -0.73 -9.67 7.69
C VAL A 107 0.22 -8.98 8.67
N TYR A 108 -0.10 -7.74 9.05
CA TYR A 108 0.69 -6.98 10.01
C TYR A 108 -0.11 -6.69 11.27
N LYS A 109 0.54 -6.90 12.41
CA LYS A 109 -0.03 -6.60 13.72
C LYS A 109 0.53 -5.29 14.28
N PRO A 110 -0.30 -4.25 14.42
CA PRO A 110 0.11 -3.04 15.13
C PRO A 110 0.14 -3.30 16.63
N THR A 111 1.17 -2.79 17.31
CA THR A 111 1.30 -2.82 18.76
C THR A 111 1.46 -1.38 19.26
N ALA A 112 0.51 -0.94 20.07
CA ALA A 112 0.58 0.35 20.75
C ALA A 112 1.55 0.26 21.94
N GLY A 113 2.48 1.21 22.03
CA GLY A 113 3.38 1.35 23.15
C GLY A 113 2.72 1.98 24.39
N LYS A 114 3.56 2.46 25.31
CA LYS A 114 3.09 3.20 26.48
C LYS A 114 2.56 4.59 26.08
N ILE A 115 1.35 4.90 26.51
CA ILE A 115 0.75 6.23 26.36
C ILE A 115 1.54 7.24 27.19
N ARG A 116 1.81 8.41 26.59
CA ARG A 116 2.44 9.56 27.24
C ARG A 116 1.49 10.73 27.20
N HIS A 117 1.38 11.46 28.29
CA HIS A 117 0.57 12.67 28.38
C HIS A 117 1.43 13.91 28.52
N LYS A 118 0.99 15.02 27.92
CA LYS A 118 1.53 16.34 28.17
C LYS A 118 0.41 17.37 28.22
N LYS A 119 0.53 18.35 29.10
CA LYS A 119 -0.34 19.52 29.11
C LYS A 119 0.12 20.52 28.04
N LEU A 120 -0.79 20.96 27.18
CA LEU A 120 -0.54 21.96 26.15
C LEU A 120 -0.66 23.40 26.71
N PRO A 121 -0.11 24.42 26.02
CA PRO A 121 -0.15 25.81 26.48
C PRO A 121 -1.55 26.38 26.67
N ASP A 122 -2.53 25.87 25.93
CA ASP A 122 -3.95 26.25 26.03
C ASP A 122 -4.69 25.58 27.22
N GLY A 123 -3.98 24.76 28.00
CA GLY A 123 -4.53 24.06 29.16
C GLY A 123 -5.08 22.66 28.85
N THR A 124 -5.23 22.29 27.58
CA THR A 124 -5.69 20.95 27.17
C THR A 124 -4.64 19.89 27.44
N GLN A 125 -5.05 18.62 27.47
CA GLN A 125 -4.18 17.47 27.61
C GLN A 125 -3.99 16.80 26.25
N GLN A 126 -2.76 16.45 25.90
CA GLN A 126 -2.43 15.63 24.74
C GLN A 126 -1.94 14.27 25.19
N GLY A 127 -2.60 13.21 24.73
CA GLY A 127 -2.09 11.85 24.76
C GLY A 127 -1.35 11.53 23.46
N GLU A 128 -0.24 10.80 23.55
CA GLU A 128 0.44 10.24 22.39
C GLU A 128 0.95 8.84 22.66
N VAL A 129 0.95 8.00 21.62
CA VAL A 129 1.47 6.64 21.68
C VAL A 129 2.27 6.34 20.42
N ASP A 130 3.37 5.62 20.58
CA ASP A 130 4.13 5.11 19.43
C ASP A 130 3.56 3.74 19.05
N ILE A 131 3.32 3.55 17.76
CA ILE A 131 2.91 2.28 17.16
C ILE A 131 4.14 1.61 16.56
N SER A 132 4.33 0.35 16.89
CA SER A 132 5.27 -0.55 16.21
C SER A 132 4.50 -1.60 15.44
N TRP A 133 5.07 -2.08 14.34
CA TRP A 133 4.47 -3.11 13.50
C TRP A 133 5.33 -4.36 13.48
N ALA A 134 4.69 -5.52 13.37
CA ALA A 134 5.36 -6.77 13.07
C ALA A 134 4.50 -7.64 12.16
N TYR A 135 5.12 -8.58 11.45
CA TYR A 135 4.37 -9.65 10.80
C TYR A 135 3.53 -10.41 11.83
N ASP A 136 2.25 -10.60 11.53
CA ASP A 136 1.41 -11.50 12.30
C ASP A 136 1.70 -12.96 11.91
N PRO A 137 1.72 -13.90 12.87
CA PRO A 137 1.90 -15.33 12.59
C PRO A 137 0.87 -15.93 11.63
N SER A 138 -0.27 -15.27 11.41
CA SER A 138 -1.27 -15.65 10.40
C SER A 138 -0.88 -15.29 8.97
N SER A 139 0.22 -14.56 8.74
CA SER A 139 0.68 -14.28 7.37
C SER A 139 1.05 -15.57 6.64
N THR A 140 0.59 -15.74 5.41
CA THR A 140 0.85 -16.94 4.60
C THR A 140 1.39 -16.58 3.22
N ALA A 141 2.07 -17.55 2.59
CA ALA A 141 2.38 -17.51 1.17
C ALA A 141 2.45 -18.93 0.63
N GLU A 142 1.70 -19.22 -0.42
CA GLU A 142 1.64 -20.53 -1.06
C GLU A 142 1.87 -20.40 -2.57
N VAL A 143 2.52 -21.41 -3.17
CA VAL A 143 2.64 -21.56 -4.62
C VAL A 143 2.32 -22.99 -5.05
N ILE A 144 1.60 -23.13 -6.15
CA ILE A 144 1.23 -24.41 -6.77
C ILE A 144 2.23 -24.71 -7.89
N VAL A 145 2.95 -25.81 -7.73
CA VAL A 145 3.95 -26.31 -8.69
C VAL A 145 3.32 -27.43 -9.52
N PRO A 146 3.26 -27.30 -10.86
CA PRO A 146 2.75 -28.37 -11.70
C PRO A 146 3.72 -29.57 -11.72
N THR A 147 3.17 -30.77 -11.83
CA THR A 147 3.92 -32.01 -12.03
C THR A 147 3.14 -32.95 -12.93
N TRP A 148 3.81 -33.86 -13.63
CA TRP A 148 3.17 -34.93 -14.42
C TRP A 148 4.08 -36.15 -14.47
N ALA A 149 3.55 -37.27 -14.96
CA ALA A 149 4.34 -38.49 -15.15
C ALA A 149 5.44 -38.26 -16.19
N ASP A 150 6.61 -38.89 -15.97
CA ASP A 150 7.71 -38.95 -16.95
C ASP A 150 8.28 -37.61 -17.43
N MET A 151 8.17 -36.55 -16.61
CA MET A 151 8.79 -35.24 -16.90
C MET A 151 10.26 -35.36 -17.34
N THR A 152 10.53 -34.88 -18.55
CA THR A 152 11.86 -34.72 -19.12
C THR A 152 12.70 -33.72 -18.33
N ALA A 153 14.00 -33.70 -18.58
CA ALA A 153 14.90 -32.73 -17.92
C ALA A 153 14.56 -31.28 -18.30
N ASP A 154 14.20 -31.05 -19.57
CA ASP A 154 13.88 -29.71 -20.07
C ASP A 154 12.55 -29.19 -19.50
N GLU A 155 11.55 -30.06 -19.37
CA GLU A 155 10.29 -29.74 -18.69
C GLU A 155 10.51 -29.42 -17.21
N LYS A 156 11.35 -30.18 -16.50
CA LYS A 156 11.72 -29.87 -15.10
C LYS A 156 12.39 -28.51 -15.00
N ALA A 157 13.25 -28.17 -15.95
CA ALA A 157 13.89 -26.85 -15.99
C ALA A 157 12.88 -25.73 -16.26
N ALA A 158 11.89 -25.96 -17.13
CA ALA A 158 10.80 -25.01 -17.39
C ALA A 158 9.93 -24.78 -16.14
N VAL A 159 9.50 -25.86 -15.46
CA VAL A 159 8.76 -25.77 -14.19
C VAL A 159 9.57 -25.05 -13.11
N ALA A 160 10.89 -25.29 -13.03
CA ALA A 160 11.75 -24.60 -12.08
C ALA A 160 11.82 -23.08 -12.34
N LYS A 161 11.88 -22.65 -13.62
CA LYS A 161 11.84 -21.23 -14.01
C LYS A 161 10.50 -20.59 -13.62
N TYR A 162 9.38 -21.22 -13.98
CA TYR A 162 8.05 -20.80 -13.59
C TYR A 162 7.93 -20.66 -12.06
N LYS A 163 8.34 -21.68 -11.31
CA LYS A 163 8.31 -21.68 -9.84
C LYS A 163 9.13 -20.53 -9.26
N SER A 164 10.32 -20.27 -9.82
CA SER A 164 11.15 -19.16 -9.36
C SER A 164 10.50 -17.80 -9.63
N ALA A 165 9.88 -17.61 -10.80
CA ALA A 165 9.17 -16.39 -11.14
C ALA A 165 7.97 -16.17 -10.21
N LEU A 166 7.15 -17.21 -10.00
CA LEU A 166 5.99 -17.15 -9.11
C LEU A 166 6.40 -16.85 -7.68
N LYS A 167 7.42 -17.52 -7.14
CA LYS A 167 7.94 -17.20 -5.80
C LYS A 167 8.41 -15.76 -5.68
N ALA A 168 9.08 -15.23 -6.70
CA ALA A 168 9.51 -13.84 -6.71
C ALA A 168 8.31 -12.87 -6.73
N HIS A 169 7.25 -13.21 -7.47
CA HIS A 169 5.99 -12.48 -7.45
C HIS A 169 5.35 -12.48 -6.05
N GLU A 170 5.24 -13.64 -5.39
CA GLU A 170 4.69 -13.74 -4.03
C GLU A 170 5.53 -12.98 -2.99
N VAL A 171 6.86 -12.98 -3.12
CA VAL A 171 7.75 -12.20 -2.24
C VAL A 171 7.46 -10.70 -2.33
N MET A 172 7.14 -10.22 -3.53
CA MET A 172 6.92 -8.79 -3.78
C MET A 172 5.64 -8.26 -3.13
N HIS A 173 4.62 -9.11 -2.92
CA HIS A 173 3.46 -8.75 -2.08
C HIS A 173 3.92 -8.30 -0.69
N PHE A 174 4.80 -9.07 -0.04
CA PHE A 174 5.37 -8.68 1.26
C PHE A 174 6.19 -7.40 1.19
N ASP A 175 6.99 -7.21 0.14
CA ASP A 175 7.85 -6.04 -0.01
C ASP A 175 7.03 -4.75 -0.24
N VAL A 176 5.93 -4.84 -1.01
CA VAL A 176 5.01 -3.73 -1.24
C VAL A 176 4.31 -3.36 0.07
N THR A 177 3.79 -4.34 0.80
CA THR A 177 3.14 -4.07 2.09
C THR A 177 4.14 -3.53 3.13
N ASP A 178 5.37 -4.03 3.16
CA ASP A 178 6.45 -3.52 4.02
C ASP A 178 6.71 -2.04 3.79
N LYS A 179 6.72 -1.61 2.52
CA LYS A 179 6.90 -0.19 2.15
C LYS A 179 5.75 0.66 2.68
N VAL A 180 4.51 0.20 2.54
CA VAL A 180 3.32 0.90 3.06
C VAL A 180 3.44 1.05 4.57
N VAL A 181 3.66 -0.05 5.29
CA VAL A 181 3.72 -0.05 6.76
C VAL A 181 4.84 0.86 7.30
N LYS A 182 6.02 0.84 6.66
CA LYS A 182 7.14 1.72 7.03
C LYS A 182 6.81 3.19 6.79
N ALA A 183 6.03 3.52 5.76
CA ALA A 183 5.64 4.90 5.46
C ALA A 183 4.57 5.45 6.42
N LEU A 184 3.87 4.61 7.18
CA LEU A 184 2.84 5.05 8.11
C LEU A 184 3.41 5.84 9.31
N PRO A 185 2.66 6.82 9.84
CA PRO A 185 3.07 7.58 11.02
C PRO A 185 3.35 6.68 12.23
N LYS A 186 4.55 6.80 12.81
CA LYS A 186 4.92 6.05 14.01
C LYS A 186 4.14 6.46 15.26
N THR A 187 3.72 7.72 15.36
CA THR A 187 3.12 8.25 16.59
C THR A 187 1.69 8.73 16.32
N VAL A 188 0.73 8.19 17.06
CA VAL A 188 -0.66 8.65 17.09
C VAL A 188 -0.83 9.60 18.26
N LYS A 189 -1.57 10.69 18.06
CA LYS A 189 -1.80 11.73 19.07
C LYS A 189 -3.26 12.12 19.09
N ALA A 190 -3.77 12.42 20.27
CA ALA A 190 -5.10 13.01 20.45
C ALA A 190 -5.08 14.00 21.61
N THR A 191 -6.04 14.92 21.61
CA THR A 191 -6.22 15.91 22.68
C THR A 191 -7.52 15.67 23.43
N GLY A 192 -7.58 16.14 24.67
CA GLY A 192 -8.77 16.14 25.50
C GLY A 192 -8.70 17.24 26.56
N SER A 193 -9.84 17.49 27.19
CA SER A 193 -9.99 18.47 28.27
C SER A 193 -9.23 18.07 29.55
N ASP A 194 -9.10 16.77 29.80
CA ASP A 194 -8.35 16.18 30.91
C ASP A 194 -7.60 14.89 30.46
N PRO A 195 -6.77 14.26 31.32
CA PRO A 195 -5.99 13.09 30.92
C PRO A 195 -6.83 11.86 30.54
N LEU A 196 -8.00 11.68 31.12
CA LEU A 196 -8.90 10.56 30.83
C LEU A 196 -9.57 10.77 29.46
N ASP A 197 -10.05 11.98 29.20
CA ASP A 197 -10.60 12.40 27.92
C ASP A 197 -9.56 12.26 26.80
N ALA A 198 -8.33 12.76 27.01
CA ALA A 198 -7.24 12.62 26.05
C ALA A 198 -6.87 11.15 25.77
N THR A 199 -6.99 10.27 26.76
CA THR A 199 -6.78 8.82 26.60
C THR A 199 -7.88 8.17 25.78
N THR A 200 -9.13 8.56 26.02
CA THR A 200 -10.30 8.04 25.28
C THR A 200 -10.23 8.45 23.81
N ASN A 201 -9.93 9.72 23.55
CA ASN A 201 -9.74 10.23 22.19
C ASN A 201 -8.53 9.56 21.52
N LEU A 202 -7.45 9.33 22.25
CA LEU A 202 -6.29 8.61 21.72
C LEU A 202 -6.64 7.17 21.32
N GLN A 203 -7.44 6.46 22.11
CA GLN A 203 -7.87 5.11 21.75
C GLN A 203 -8.70 5.10 20.46
N ASN A 204 -9.58 6.09 20.28
CA ASN A 204 -10.34 6.25 19.03
C ASN A 204 -9.41 6.50 17.84
N GLU A 205 -8.45 7.41 17.98
CA GLU A 205 -7.45 7.69 16.94
C GLU A 205 -6.57 6.47 16.62
N VAL A 206 -6.21 5.66 17.63
CA VAL A 206 -5.48 4.41 17.40
C VAL A 206 -6.33 3.41 16.61
N ASN A 207 -7.62 3.27 16.92
CA ASN A 207 -8.52 2.38 16.19
C ASN A 207 -8.68 2.84 14.73
N THR A 208 -8.90 4.14 14.50
CA THR A 208 -8.96 4.73 13.14
C THR A 208 -7.66 4.49 12.38
N TYR A 209 -6.52 4.75 13.01
CA TYR A 209 -5.20 4.51 12.43
C TYR A 209 -5.01 3.05 12.00
N GLN A 210 -5.44 2.08 12.81
CA GLN A 210 -5.37 0.66 12.47
C GLN A 210 -6.23 0.31 11.24
N SER A 211 -7.45 0.84 11.17
CA SER A 211 -8.35 0.65 10.03
C SER A 211 -7.79 1.26 8.74
N ASP A 212 -7.27 2.49 8.82
CA ASP A 212 -6.66 3.19 7.69
C ASP A 212 -5.42 2.46 7.19
N ALA A 213 -4.59 1.96 8.12
CA ALA A 213 -3.42 1.17 7.80
C ALA A 213 -3.77 -0.14 7.08
N GLN A 214 -4.77 -0.89 7.55
CA GLN A 214 -5.23 -2.11 6.89
C GLN A 214 -5.75 -1.82 5.48
N THR A 215 -6.56 -0.77 5.32
CA THR A 215 -7.06 -0.35 4.01
C THR A 215 -5.91 -0.02 3.06
N ALA A 216 -4.87 0.67 3.53
CA ALA A 216 -3.70 0.99 2.73
C ALA A 216 -2.90 -0.25 2.32
N ILE A 217 -2.79 -1.25 3.21
CA ILE A 217 -2.17 -2.55 2.94
C ILE A 217 -2.96 -3.30 1.85
N ASP A 218 -4.27 -3.48 2.03
CA ASP A 218 -5.14 -4.21 1.11
C ASP A 218 -5.15 -3.58 -0.29
N THR A 219 -5.20 -2.25 -0.33
CA THR A 219 -5.15 -1.48 -1.58
C THR A 219 -3.82 -1.71 -2.29
N ALA A 220 -2.69 -1.66 -1.57
CA ALA A 220 -1.38 -1.81 -2.20
C ALA A 220 -1.14 -3.23 -2.76
N THR A 221 -1.60 -4.27 -2.06
CA THR A 221 -1.60 -5.66 -2.55
C THR A 221 -2.45 -5.78 -3.82
N THR A 222 -3.69 -5.26 -3.79
CA THR A 222 -4.62 -5.30 -4.93
C THR A 222 -4.09 -4.53 -6.15
N ASP A 223 -3.52 -3.35 -5.93
CA ASP A 223 -2.92 -2.53 -6.98
C ASP A 223 -1.73 -3.24 -7.63
N TYR A 224 -0.91 -3.91 -6.82
CA TYR A 224 0.23 -4.68 -7.30
C TYR A 224 -0.21 -5.88 -8.15
N ASP A 225 -1.20 -6.65 -7.72
CA ASP A 225 -1.80 -7.72 -8.53
C ASP A 225 -2.41 -7.18 -9.82
N THR A 226 -3.14 -6.07 -9.74
CA THR A 226 -3.75 -5.44 -10.92
C THR A 226 -2.68 -5.00 -11.93
N LEU A 227 -1.60 -4.39 -11.46
CA LEU A 227 -0.50 -3.90 -12.30
C LEU A 227 0.30 -5.04 -12.95
N THR A 228 0.45 -6.15 -12.23
CA THR A 228 1.24 -7.30 -12.70
C THR A 228 0.39 -8.37 -13.37
N GLY A 229 -0.93 -8.21 -13.43
CA GLY A 229 -1.84 -9.25 -13.88
C GLY A 229 -1.67 -10.53 -13.06
N HIS A 230 -1.50 -10.39 -11.74
CA HIS A 230 -1.17 -11.46 -10.82
C HIS A 230 0.07 -12.26 -11.28
N GLY A 231 1.13 -11.51 -11.59
CA GLY A 231 2.42 -12.03 -12.05
C GLY A 231 2.56 -12.26 -13.56
N ALA A 232 1.47 -12.30 -14.33
CA ALA A 232 1.52 -12.52 -15.79
C ALA A 232 2.35 -11.45 -16.55
N THR A 233 2.43 -10.23 -16.02
CA THR A 233 3.21 -9.11 -16.57
C THR A 233 4.15 -8.51 -15.51
N GLN A 234 4.73 -9.35 -14.67
CA GLN A 234 5.72 -8.96 -13.66
C GLN A 234 6.91 -8.18 -14.22
N SER A 235 7.27 -8.40 -15.48
CA SER A 235 8.33 -7.67 -16.20
C SER A 235 8.05 -6.17 -16.30
N ALA A 236 6.79 -5.75 -16.30
CA ALA A 236 6.39 -4.34 -16.30
C ALA A 236 6.85 -3.58 -15.04
N VAL A 237 7.14 -4.30 -13.95
CA VAL A 237 7.68 -3.76 -12.69
C VAL A 237 9.11 -4.23 -12.42
N GLY A 238 9.81 -4.74 -13.44
CA GLY A 238 11.22 -5.12 -13.36
C GLY A 238 11.49 -6.55 -12.87
N GLY A 239 10.48 -7.42 -12.80
CA GLY A 239 10.67 -8.85 -12.49
C GLY A 239 10.57 -9.75 -13.72
N VAL A 240 10.22 -11.02 -13.50
CA VAL A 240 10.07 -12.04 -14.55
C VAL A 240 8.62 -12.50 -14.59
N ASP A 241 8.01 -12.50 -15.77
CA ASP A 241 6.62 -12.90 -15.96
C ASP A 241 6.40 -14.34 -15.49
N VAL A 242 5.33 -14.54 -14.73
CA VAL A 242 4.88 -15.86 -14.28
C VAL A 242 4.23 -16.56 -15.46
N HIS A 243 5.02 -17.38 -16.13
CA HIS A 243 4.59 -18.10 -17.32
C HIS A 243 5.27 -19.46 -17.37
N LEU A 244 4.51 -20.50 -17.71
CA LEU A 244 5.06 -21.80 -18.07
C LEU A 244 5.08 -21.93 -19.60
N ALA A 245 6.25 -22.26 -20.14
CA ALA A 245 6.43 -22.64 -21.54
C ALA A 245 7.09 -24.03 -21.61
N CYS A 246 6.45 -24.96 -22.33
CA CYS A 246 7.02 -26.28 -22.58
C CYS A 246 8.11 -26.19 -23.68
N PRO A 247 9.20 -26.97 -23.56
CA PRO A 247 10.20 -27.12 -24.60
C PRO A 247 9.65 -27.84 -25.85
#